data_AF-A0A5B9DDP2-F1
#
_entry.id   AF-A0A5B9DDP2-F1
#
_cell.length_a   1.000
_cell.length_b   1.000
_cell.length_c   1.000
_cell.angle_alpha   90.00
_cell.angle_beta   90.00
_cell.angle_gamma   90.00
#
_symmetry.space_group_name_H-M   'P 1'
#
loop_
_entity.id
_entity.type
_entity.pdbx_description
1 polymer ?
#
loop_
_entity_poly.entity_id
_entity_poly.type
_entity_poly.pdbx_seq_one_letter_code
_entity_poly.pdbx_strand_id
1 'polypeptide(L)'
;MQVFEVLRSIETRLIPGNNSQIKNIISPDKVYLITNDESKKIYILRGGRSTLVYYFIAQKLAKAIRKSKRGFYGIEEIKSEEQTVQMMDMVADDTGIIKEFVNPDFYSKDDPIMDPNNTKVNFLETDPTWRERIQPSNLQVFKKKQNTEHVFDQIKQNPLNPKYKTDLVLIDSSIYTPTKKLTNFLKDRKEERVYEKIGELTEGKFFSPQYMCRFIVKGEHINSIELIRKKDQMEMNTDKINAPVLFIRRIISERSIDILRSSFDLPKVESFDDLLARVREEKASKEPLLSSLDDMKDKKS
;
A
#
# COMPACT_ATOMS: atom_id res chain seq x y z
N MET A 1 -30.73 7.98 -18.05
CA MET A 1 -29.53 7.42 -17.37
C MET A 1 -29.98 6.52 -16.23
N GLN A 2 -29.37 5.37 -16.01
CA GLN A 2 -29.76 4.52 -14.87
C GLN A 2 -28.71 4.57 -13.76
N VAL A 3 -29.16 4.52 -12.51
CA VAL A 3 -28.30 4.49 -11.33
C VAL A 3 -28.53 3.18 -10.60
N PHE A 4 -27.45 2.46 -10.33
CA PHE A 4 -27.47 1.19 -9.63
C PHE A 4 -26.68 1.30 -8.33
N GLU A 5 -27.27 0.91 -7.21
CA GLU A 5 -26.54 0.65 -5.98
C GLU A 5 -25.78 -0.68 -6.11
N VAL A 6 -24.50 -0.68 -5.73
CA VAL A 6 -23.70 -1.91 -5.66
C VAL A 6 -23.85 -2.56 -4.30
N LEU A 7 -24.42 -3.75 -4.27
CA LEU A 7 -24.63 -4.52 -3.04
C LEU A 7 -23.44 -5.43 -2.74
N ARG A 8 -23.27 -5.77 -1.46
CA ARG A 8 -22.20 -6.66 -0.97
C ARG A 8 -22.31 -8.09 -1.53
N SER A 9 -23.52 -8.50 -1.91
CA SER A 9 -23.85 -9.77 -2.57
C SER A 9 -23.35 -9.89 -4.02
N ILE A 10 -22.64 -8.87 -4.54
CA ILE A 10 -22.28 -8.75 -5.96
C ILE A 10 -23.54 -8.65 -6.81
N GLU A 11 -24.37 -7.70 -6.45
CA GLU A 11 -25.62 -7.42 -7.15
C GLU A 11 -25.71 -5.94 -7.43
N THR A 12 -26.50 -5.59 -8.44
CA THR A 12 -26.94 -4.23 -8.65
C THR A 12 -28.42 -4.10 -8.28
N ARG A 13 -28.75 -3.04 -7.54
CA ARG A 13 -30.13 -2.62 -7.32
C ARG A 13 -30.38 -1.33 -8.07
N LEU A 14 -31.32 -1.33 -9.00
CA LEU A 14 -31.75 -0.14 -9.71
C LEU A 14 -32.38 0.81 -8.71
N ILE A 15 -31.92 2.05 -8.70
CA ILE A 15 -32.51 3.10 -7.89
C ILE A 15 -33.52 3.83 -8.78
N PRO A 16 -34.83 3.67 -8.53
CA PRO A 16 -35.84 4.32 -9.35
C PRO A 16 -35.69 5.83 -9.23
N GLY A 17 -35.76 6.52 -10.37
CA GLY A 17 -35.58 7.96 -10.44
C GLY A 17 -36.49 8.52 -11.49
N ASN A 18 -37.69 8.94 -11.10
CA ASN A 18 -38.60 9.60 -12.04
C ASN A 18 -38.38 11.11 -12.10
N ASN A 19 -37.63 11.73 -11.17
CA ASN A 19 -37.31 13.17 -11.14
C ASN A 19 -36.24 13.60 -10.09
N SER A 20 -35.48 12.68 -9.48
CA SER A 20 -34.51 13.04 -8.42
C SER A 20 -33.08 13.15 -8.95
N GLN A 21 -32.43 14.29 -8.68
CA GLN A 21 -31.00 14.48 -8.93
C GLN A 21 -30.18 13.40 -8.19
N ILE A 22 -29.10 12.92 -8.84
CA ILE A 22 -28.22 11.87 -8.30
C ILE A 22 -27.70 12.25 -6.90
N LYS A 23 -27.54 13.55 -6.61
CA LYS A 23 -27.08 14.09 -5.33
C LYS A 23 -27.87 13.58 -4.12
N ASN A 24 -29.18 13.39 -4.24
CA ASN A 24 -30.04 12.99 -3.13
C ASN A 24 -29.96 11.48 -2.82
N ILE A 25 -29.35 10.70 -3.71
CA ILE A 25 -29.30 9.24 -3.66
C ILE A 25 -27.95 8.76 -3.10
N ILE A 26 -26.89 9.56 -3.24
CA ILE A 26 -25.52 9.15 -2.93
C ILE A 26 -25.29 9.14 -1.41
N SER A 27 -25.04 7.95 -0.88
CA SER A 27 -24.55 7.74 0.48
C SER A 27 -23.01 7.65 0.46
N PRO A 28 -22.31 8.26 1.44
CA PRO A 28 -20.86 8.23 1.52
C PRO A 28 -20.28 6.82 1.76
N ASP A 29 -21.09 5.87 2.25
CA ASP A 29 -20.64 4.51 2.59
C ASP A 29 -20.84 3.50 1.45
N LYS A 30 -21.47 3.94 0.35
CA LYS A 30 -21.90 3.07 -0.74
C LYS A 30 -21.09 3.34 -2.02
N VAL A 31 -21.25 2.44 -2.99
CA VAL A 31 -20.72 2.58 -4.34
C VAL A 31 -21.87 2.43 -5.32
N TYR A 32 -21.84 3.24 -6.37
CA TYR A 32 -22.90 3.29 -7.38
C TYR A 32 -22.31 3.08 -8.77
N LEU A 33 -23.07 2.42 -9.63
CA LEU A 33 -22.81 2.35 -11.06
C LEU A 33 -23.83 3.24 -11.76
N ILE A 34 -23.36 4.21 -12.52
CA ILE A 34 -24.21 5.13 -13.27
C ILE A 34 -24.00 4.85 -14.75
N THR A 35 -25.06 4.51 -15.46
CA THR A 35 -25.00 4.16 -16.88
C THR A 35 -25.63 5.25 -17.72
N ASN A 36 -24.86 5.78 -18.65
CA ASN A 36 -25.31 6.76 -19.62
C ASN A 36 -25.32 6.11 -21.01
N ASP A 37 -26.53 5.87 -21.50
CA ASP A 37 -26.77 5.21 -22.78
C ASP A 37 -26.48 6.12 -23.98
N GLU A 38 -26.53 7.44 -23.82
CA GLU A 38 -26.20 8.42 -24.86
C GLU A 38 -24.69 8.48 -25.08
N SER A 39 -23.92 8.63 -23.99
CA SER A 39 -22.46 8.70 -24.04
C SER A 39 -21.78 7.32 -24.10
N LYS A 40 -22.55 6.23 -23.99
CA LYS A 40 -22.06 4.85 -23.89
C LYS A 40 -20.98 4.71 -22.82
N LYS A 41 -21.23 5.26 -21.62
CA LYS A 41 -20.30 5.19 -20.49
C LYS A 41 -20.97 4.57 -19.26
N ILE A 42 -20.18 3.83 -18.50
CA ILE A 42 -20.49 3.31 -17.18
C ILE A 42 -19.54 4.00 -16.21
N TYR A 43 -20.10 4.83 -15.35
CA TYR A 43 -19.34 5.54 -14.34
C TYR A 43 -19.41 4.78 -13.02
N ILE A 44 -18.25 4.67 -12.36
CA ILE A 44 -18.14 4.13 -11.01
C ILE A 44 -18.03 5.32 -10.07
N LEU A 45 -19.08 5.53 -9.26
CA LEU A 45 -19.11 6.55 -8.23
C LEU A 45 -18.87 5.92 -6.86
N ARG A 46 -17.78 6.31 -6.22
CA ARG A 46 -17.38 5.79 -4.92
C ARG A 46 -17.67 6.80 -3.82
N GLY A 47 -18.46 6.43 -2.82
CA GLY A 47 -18.62 7.25 -1.61
C GLY A 47 -17.31 7.33 -0.82
N GLY A 48 -17.02 8.48 -0.22
CA GLY A 48 -15.74 8.75 0.44
C GLY A 48 -15.40 7.81 1.61
N ARG A 49 -16.40 7.15 2.21
CA ARG A 49 -16.24 6.18 3.31
C ARG A 49 -16.44 4.72 2.87
N SER A 50 -16.78 4.49 1.61
CA SER A 50 -16.96 3.12 1.09
C SER A 50 -15.65 2.32 1.12
N THR A 51 -15.75 1.03 1.45
CA THR A 51 -14.58 0.14 1.48
C THR A 51 -14.06 -0.16 0.08
N LEU A 52 -12.77 -0.52 -0.03
CA LEU A 52 -12.16 -0.92 -1.30
C LEU A 52 -12.82 -2.17 -1.90
N VAL A 53 -13.42 -3.02 -1.07
CA VAL A 53 -14.15 -4.21 -1.51
C VAL A 53 -15.34 -3.83 -2.41
N TYR A 54 -16.13 -2.82 -2.04
CA TYR A 54 -17.25 -2.36 -2.88
C TYR A 54 -16.76 -1.82 -4.22
N TYR A 55 -15.60 -1.17 -4.26
CA TYR A 55 -15.01 -0.70 -5.51
C TYR A 55 -14.64 -1.87 -6.45
N PHE A 56 -14.01 -2.93 -5.94
CA PHE A 56 -13.72 -4.12 -6.76
C PHE A 56 -14.99 -4.82 -7.25
N ILE A 57 -16.01 -4.92 -6.39
CA ILE A 57 -17.33 -5.45 -6.78
C ILE A 57 -17.94 -4.59 -7.90
N ALA A 58 -17.89 -3.26 -7.75
CA ALA A 58 -18.39 -2.32 -8.76
C ALA A 58 -17.66 -2.46 -10.10
N GLN A 59 -16.32 -2.58 -10.10
CA GLN A 59 -15.56 -2.84 -11.32
C GLN A 59 -15.98 -4.15 -12.00
N LYS A 60 -16.20 -5.22 -11.24
CA LYS A 60 -16.66 -6.51 -11.76
C LYS A 60 -18.06 -6.38 -12.38
N LEU A 61 -18.98 -5.75 -11.69
CA LEU A 61 -20.34 -5.51 -12.17
C LEU A 61 -20.36 -4.59 -13.40
N ALA A 62 -19.53 -3.54 -13.45
CA ALA A 62 -19.38 -2.67 -14.62
C ALA A 62 -18.89 -3.46 -15.85
N LYS A 63 -17.91 -4.37 -15.67
CA LYS A 63 -17.46 -5.27 -16.75
C LYS A 63 -18.59 -6.22 -17.21
N ALA A 64 -19.42 -6.72 -16.29
CA ALA A 64 -20.57 -7.57 -16.62
C ALA A 64 -21.64 -6.81 -17.41
N ILE A 65 -21.99 -5.58 -16.99
CA ILE A 65 -22.88 -4.68 -17.73
C ILE A 65 -22.32 -4.44 -19.13
N ARG A 66 -21.04 -4.08 -19.24
CA ARG A 66 -20.37 -3.87 -20.53
C ARG A 66 -20.44 -5.11 -21.43
N LYS A 67 -20.19 -6.32 -20.91
CA LYS A 67 -20.30 -7.59 -21.64
C LYS A 67 -21.74 -7.80 -22.16
N SER A 68 -22.75 -7.55 -21.32
CA SER A 68 -24.17 -7.68 -21.72
C SER A 68 -24.58 -6.71 -22.84
N LYS A 69 -23.88 -5.58 -22.95
CA LYS A 69 -24.04 -4.58 -24.02
C LYS A 69 -23.00 -4.73 -25.15
N ARG A 70 -22.50 -5.95 -25.38
CA ARG A 70 -21.58 -6.30 -26.47
C ARG A 70 -20.26 -5.49 -26.48
N GLY A 71 -19.84 -4.95 -25.34
CA GLY A 71 -18.56 -4.27 -25.19
C GLY A 71 -18.53 -2.78 -25.52
N PHE A 72 -19.64 -2.20 -26.01
CA PHE A 72 -19.68 -0.82 -26.53
C PHE A 72 -19.52 0.27 -25.46
N TYR A 73 -19.73 -0.05 -24.19
CA TYR A 73 -19.67 0.94 -23.12
C TYR A 73 -18.24 1.11 -22.61
N GLY A 74 -17.79 2.36 -22.47
CA GLY A 74 -16.58 2.70 -21.71
C GLY A 74 -16.83 2.58 -20.20
N ILE A 75 -15.80 2.24 -19.42
CA ILE A 75 -15.87 2.24 -17.95
C ILE A 75 -14.95 3.36 -17.44
N GLU A 76 -15.49 4.26 -16.64
CA GLU A 76 -14.77 5.42 -16.11
C GLU A 76 -15.00 5.53 -14.60
N GLU A 77 -13.95 5.87 -13.85
CA GLU A 77 -14.06 6.15 -12.42
C GLU A 77 -14.12 7.65 -12.20
N ILE A 78 -15.07 8.09 -11.37
CA ILE A 78 -15.19 9.47 -10.96
C ILE A 78 -14.19 9.71 -9.83
N LYS A 79 -13.17 10.54 -10.08
CA LYS A 79 -12.07 10.78 -9.13
C LYS A 79 -12.12 12.15 -8.49
N SER A 80 -12.69 13.14 -9.17
CA SER A 80 -12.76 14.52 -8.67
C SER A 80 -14.18 14.91 -8.23
N GLU A 81 -14.23 15.88 -7.31
CA GLU A 81 -15.48 16.51 -6.90
C GLU A 81 -16.14 17.25 -8.07
N GLU A 82 -15.35 17.88 -8.95
CA GLU A 82 -15.84 18.54 -10.17
C GLU A 82 -16.58 17.58 -11.11
N GLN A 83 -16.00 16.39 -11.37
CA GLN A 83 -16.66 15.35 -12.15
C GLN A 83 -17.95 14.87 -11.47
N THR A 84 -17.92 14.81 -10.14
CA THR A 84 -19.10 14.44 -9.34
C THR A 84 -20.21 15.48 -9.49
N VAL A 85 -19.89 16.78 -9.40
CA VAL A 85 -20.84 17.88 -9.58
C VAL A 85 -21.44 17.85 -10.99
N GLN A 86 -20.61 17.71 -12.02
CA GLN A 86 -21.08 17.57 -13.41
C GLN A 86 -22.06 16.40 -13.59
N MET A 87 -21.86 15.30 -12.86
CA MET A 87 -22.78 14.17 -12.87
C MET A 87 -23.99 14.35 -11.96
N MET A 88 -23.89 15.10 -10.87
CA MET A 88 -24.98 15.35 -9.92
C MET A 88 -26.13 16.14 -10.55
N ASP A 89 -25.84 16.96 -11.57
CA ASP A 89 -26.82 17.72 -12.32
C ASP A 89 -27.57 16.89 -13.38
N MET A 90 -27.15 15.64 -13.61
CA MET A 90 -27.80 14.75 -14.57
C MET A 90 -29.09 14.14 -13.99
N VAL A 91 -30.10 13.98 -14.85
CA VAL A 91 -31.39 13.37 -14.49
C VAL A 91 -31.30 11.84 -14.66
N ALA A 92 -31.55 11.12 -13.57
CA ALA A 92 -31.77 9.68 -13.63
C ALA A 92 -33.15 9.41 -14.25
N ASP A 93 -33.21 8.39 -15.10
CA ASP A 93 -34.41 7.94 -15.79
C ASP A 93 -34.44 6.41 -15.75
N ASP A 94 -35.57 5.85 -15.31
CA ASP A 94 -35.77 4.42 -15.20
C ASP A 94 -36.04 3.73 -16.55
N THR A 95 -36.21 4.49 -17.63
CA THR A 95 -36.42 3.98 -19.01
C THR A 95 -35.22 3.30 -19.64
N GLY A 96 -34.05 3.28 -18.98
CA GLY A 96 -32.83 2.73 -19.58
C GLY A 96 -32.89 1.22 -19.83
N ILE A 97 -32.02 0.76 -20.74
CA ILE A 97 -32.07 -0.61 -21.30
C ILE A 97 -31.27 -1.61 -20.43
N ILE A 98 -30.55 -1.15 -19.40
CA ILE A 98 -29.68 -2.02 -18.59
C ILE A 98 -30.52 -2.65 -17.48
N LYS A 99 -30.45 -3.98 -17.42
CA LYS A 99 -31.12 -4.80 -16.42
C LYS A 99 -30.30 -4.87 -15.13
N GLU A 100 -30.98 -5.10 -14.02
CA GLU A 100 -30.31 -5.40 -12.75
C GLU A 100 -29.51 -6.69 -12.85
N PHE A 101 -28.41 -6.78 -12.12
CA PHE A 101 -27.56 -7.96 -12.04
C PHE A 101 -27.77 -8.61 -10.69
N VAL A 102 -28.27 -9.85 -10.72
CA VAL A 102 -28.65 -10.61 -9.54
C VAL A 102 -27.70 -11.80 -9.40
N ASN A 103 -27.32 -12.09 -8.17
CA ASN A 103 -26.48 -13.23 -7.87
C ASN A 103 -27.38 -14.40 -7.44
N PRO A 104 -27.48 -15.46 -8.26
CA PRO A 104 -28.40 -16.54 -8.00
C PRO A 104 -28.10 -17.30 -6.69
N ASP A 105 -26.86 -17.23 -6.19
CA ASP A 105 -26.44 -17.92 -4.96
C ASP A 105 -27.07 -17.34 -3.68
N PHE A 106 -27.87 -16.27 -3.77
CA PHE A 106 -28.51 -15.60 -2.64
C PHE A 106 -30.03 -15.77 -2.57
N TYR A 107 -30.64 -16.48 -3.53
CA TYR A 107 -32.09 -16.70 -3.56
C TYR A 107 -32.43 -18.18 -3.69
N SER A 108 -33.57 -18.57 -3.15
CA SER A 108 -34.20 -19.86 -3.39
C SER A 108 -34.69 -19.96 -4.83
N LYS A 109 -34.81 -21.19 -5.35
CA LYS A 109 -35.41 -21.45 -6.67
C LYS A 109 -36.85 -20.95 -6.79
N ASP A 110 -37.54 -20.85 -5.67
CA ASP A 110 -38.94 -20.40 -5.60
C ASP A 110 -39.08 -18.87 -5.47
N ASP A 111 -37.97 -18.13 -5.32
CA ASP A 111 -38.03 -16.69 -5.22
C ASP A 111 -38.49 -16.06 -6.55
N PRO A 112 -39.42 -15.08 -6.55
CA PRO A 112 -39.91 -14.47 -7.79
C PRO A 112 -38.83 -13.85 -8.69
N ILE A 113 -37.69 -13.47 -8.10
CA ILE A 113 -36.55 -12.93 -8.84
C ILE A 113 -35.85 -13.98 -9.72
N MET A 114 -36.03 -15.27 -9.39
CA MET A 114 -35.48 -16.42 -10.11
C MET A 114 -36.39 -16.92 -11.24
N ASP A 115 -37.56 -16.32 -11.45
CA ASP A 115 -38.42 -16.67 -12.57
C ASP A 115 -37.66 -16.45 -13.89
N PRO A 116 -37.46 -17.50 -14.72
CA PRO A 116 -36.78 -17.37 -16.01
C PRO A 116 -37.47 -16.39 -16.97
N ASN A 117 -38.74 -16.07 -16.74
CA ASN A 117 -39.48 -15.06 -17.51
C ASN A 117 -39.27 -13.63 -17.00
N ASN A 118 -38.55 -13.43 -15.90
CA ASN A 118 -38.26 -12.10 -15.38
C ASN A 118 -37.27 -11.37 -16.28
N THR A 119 -37.81 -10.57 -17.20
CA THR A 119 -37.02 -9.79 -18.16
C THR A 119 -36.27 -8.62 -17.53
N LYS A 120 -36.46 -8.30 -16.25
CA LYS A 120 -35.83 -7.15 -15.58
C LYS A 120 -34.44 -7.44 -15.02
N VAL A 121 -34.08 -8.72 -14.91
CA VAL A 121 -32.81 -9.16 -14.29
C VAL A 121 -31.92 -9.89 -15.28
N ASN A 122 -30.61 -9.76 -15.07
CA ASN A 122 -29.57 -10.59 -15.65
C ASN A 122 -28.94 -11.37 -14.50
N PHE A 123 -28.88 -12.68 -14.62
CA PHE A 123 -28.12 -13.48 -13.67
C PHE A 123 -26.62 -13.32 -13.94
N LEU A 124 -25.85 -13.01 -12.91
CA LEU A 124 -24.40 -13.13 -13.03
C LEU A 124 -24.05 -14.60 -13.24
N GLU A 125 -23.21 -14.86 -14.24
CA GLU A 125 -22.38 -16.06 -14.25
C GLU A 125 -21.38 -15.93 -13.09
N THR A 126 -21.83 -16.28 -11.88
CA THR A 126 -20.95 -16.48 -10.75
C THR A 126 -20.31 -17.85 -10.93
N ASP A 127 -19.01 -17.86 -11.28
CA ASP A 127 -18.20 -19.06 -11.11
C ASP A 127 -18.33 -19.46 -9.64
N PRO A 128 -18.96 -20.58 -9.25
CA PRO A 128 -19.22 -20.90 -7.84
C PRO A 128 -17.95 -20.89 -6.98
N THR A 129 -16.77 -21.08 -7.61
CA THR A 129 -15.47 -20.96 -6.97
C THR A 129 -15.04 -19.51 -6.69
N TRP A 130 -15.79 -18.48 -7.10
CA TRP A 130 -15.43 -17.08 -6.86
C TRP A 130 -15.41 -16.74 -5.38
N ARG A 131 -16.37 -17.29 -4.60
CA ARG A 131 -16.40 -17.17 -3.13
C ARG A 131 -15.20 -17.87 -2.52
N GLU A 132 -14.81 -19.02 -3.07
CA GLU A 132 -13.60 -19.75 -2.67
C GLU A 132 -12.34 -18.94 -3.00
N ARG A 133 -12.24 -18.34 -4.19
CA ARG A 133 -11.09 -17.54 -4.64
C ARG A 133 -10.89 -16.24 -3.87
N ILE A 134 -11.95 -15.70 -3.26
CA ILE A 134 -11.89 -14.53 -2.37
C ILE A 134 -11.72 -14.96 -0.90
N GLN A 135 -11.64 -16.25 -0.60
CA GLN A 135 -11.15 -16.64 0.71
C GLN A 135 -9.74 -16.09 0.91
N PRO A 136 -9.42 -15.56 2.11
CA PRO A 136 -8.07 -15.05 2.42
C PRO A 136 -6.95 -16.04 2.08
N SER A 137 -7.24 -17.34 2.14
CA SER A 137 -6.34 -18.44 1.76
C SER A 137 -6.02 -18.49 0.26
N ASN A 138 -6.93 -18.03 -0.60
CA ASN A 138 -6.81 -18.04 -2.06
C ASN A 138 -6.43 -16.67 -2.65
N LEU A 139 -6.42 -15.62 -1.82
CA LEU A 139 -5.69 -14.39 -2.06
C LEU A 139 -4.19 -14.66 -1.98
N GLN A 140 -3.67 -15.37 -3.00
CA GLN A 140 -2.25 -15.33 -3.29
C GLN A 140 -1.91 -13.89 -3.69
N VAL A 141 -1.50 -13.10 -2.70
CA VAL A 141 -1.00 -11.72 -2.85
C VAL A 141 0.04 -11.68 -3.98
N PHE A 142 0.83 -12.75 -4.10
CA PHE A 142 1.81 -12.98 -5.14
C PHE A 142 1.52 -14.30 -5.87
N LYS A 143 0.86 -14.27 -7.03
CA LYS A 143 0.51 -15.48 -7.81
C LYS A 143 1.65 -16.04 -8.67
N LYS A 144 2.70 -15.27 -8.91
CA LYS A 144 3.80 -15.63 -9.80
C LYS A 144 5.05 -14.91 -9.35
N LYS A 145 6.18 -15.63 -9.36
CA LYS A 145 7.50 -15.03 -9.12
C LYS A 145 7.65 -13.78 -9.96
N GLN A 146 7.70 -12.62 -9.30
CA GLN A 146 7.70 -11.34 -9.99
C GLN A 146 9.08 -11.10 -10.63
N ASN A 147 9.10 -10.40 -11.76
CA ASN A 147 10.36 -9.85 -12.26
C ASN A 147 10.72 -8.64 -11.40
N THR A 148 11.67 -8.83 -10.48
CA THR A 148 12.07 -7.84 -9.47
C THR A 148 12.51 -6.51 -10.09
N GLU A 149 13.25 -6.55 -11.21
CA GLU A 149 13.71 -5.34 -11.90
C GLU A 149 12.54 -4.51 -12.42
N HIS A 150 11.58 -5.17 -13.06
CA HIS A 150 10.37 -4.50 -13.53
C HIS A 150 9.58 -3.88 -12.35
N VAL A 151 9.52 -4.55 -11.19
CA VAL A 151 8.89 -3.98 -9.99
C VAL A 151 9.63 -2.74 -9.50
N PHE A 152 10.97 -2.76 -9.49
CA PHE A 152 11.76 -1.58 -9.13
C PHE A 152 11.57 -0.41 -10.10
N ASP A 153 11.45 -0.67 -11.39
CA ASP A 153 11.14 0.36 -12.39
C ASP A 153 9.77 1.01 -12.11
N GLN A 154 8.76 0.22 -11.73
CA GLN A 154 7.45 0.75 -11.35
C GLN A 154 7.54 1.63 -10.09
N ILE A 155 8.36 1.24 -9.11
CA ILE A 155 8.59 2.05 -7.90
C ILE A 155 9.29 3.36 -8.28
N LYS A 156 10.28 3.33 -9.18
CA LYS A 156 10.98 4.53 -9.67
C LYS A 156 10.04 5.48 -10.43
N GLN A 157 9.12 4.95 -11.22
CA GLN A 157 8.12 5.73 -11.96
C GLN A 157 7.06 6.39 -11.05
N ASN A 158 6.87 5.88 -9.85
CA ASN A 158 5.89 6.39 -8.87
C ASN A 158 6.60 6.82 -7.58
N PRO A 159 7.40 7.90 -7.62
CA PRO A 159 8.15 8.35 -6.45
C PRO A 159 7.23 8.72 -5.29
N LEU A 160 7.70 8.50 -4.07
CA LEU A 160 6.98 8.92 -2.88
C LEU A 160 6.99 10.44 -2.73
N ASN A 161 5.99 10.96 -2.04
CA ASN A 161 6.04 12.34 -1.56
C ASN A 161 7.34 12.53 -0.72
N PRO A 162 8.09 13.64 -0.93
CA PRO A 162 9.37 13.87 -0.27
C PRO A 162 9.36 13.79 1.27
N LYS A 163 8.21 13.98 1.92
CA LYS A 163 8.03 13.83 3.38
C LYS A 163 8.16 12.40 3.88
N TYR A 164 8.14 11.43 2.97
CA TYR A 164 8.20 10.02 3.28
C TYR A 164 9.45 9.38 2.68
N LYS A 165 9.85 8.24 3.25
CA LYS A 165 10.88 7.37 2.67
C LYS A 165 10.47 5.91 2.79
N THR A 166 10.78 5.14 1.77
CA THR A 166 10.70 3.68 1.82
C THR A 166 11.89 3.17 2.63
N ASP A 167 11.61 2.35 3.64
CA ASP A 167 12.66 1.59 4.35
C ASP A 167 12.75 0.16 3.82
N LEU A 168 11.62 -0.46 3.49
CA LEU A 168 11.57 -1.84 3.01
C LEU A 168 10.62 -1.97 1.82
N VAL A 169 10.97 -2.88 0.91
CA VAL A 169 10.12 -3.32 -0.20
C VAL A 169 9.99 -4.83 -0.12
N LEU A 170 8.75 -5.32 -0.08
CA LEU A 170 8.42 -6.74 -0.11
C LEU A 170 7.98 -7.09 -1.53
N ILE A 171 8.67 -8.06 -2.12
CA ILE A 171 8.34 -8.63 -3.43
C ILE A 171 8.32 -10.14 -3.26
N ASP A 172 7.16 -10.76 -3.43
CA ASP A 172 6.94 -12.17 -3.07
C ASP A 172 7.30 -12.40 -1.57
N SER A 173 8.18 -13.36 -1.28
CA SER A 173 8.73 -13.57 0.07
C SER A 173 9.99 -12.73 0.35
N SER A 174 10.56 -12.05 -0.65
CA SER A 174 11.86 -11.40 -0.53
C SER A 174 11.73 -9.98 0.02
N ILE A 175 12.65 -9.62 0.92
CA ILE A 175 12.73 -8.31 1.56
C ILE A 175 13.90 -7.54 0.96
N TYR A 176 13.64 -6.32 0.49
CA TYR A 176 14.64 -5.43 -0.07
C TYR A 176 14.71 -4.12 0.71
N THR A 177 15.90 -3.55 0.82
CA THR A 177 16.12 -2.21 1.37
C THR A 177 16.70 -1.29 0.30
N PRO A 178 16.22 -0.03 0.18
CA PRO A 178 16.82 0.94 -0.72
C PRO A 178 18.16 1.44 -0.17
N THR A 179 19.25 1.19 -0.89
CA THR A 179 20.56 1.77 -0.64
C THR A 179 20.93 2.79 -1.71
N LYS A 180 21.79 3.74 -1.35
CA LYS A 180 22.36 4.71 -2.28
C LYS A 180 23.72 4.20 -2.71
N LYS A 181 23.92 3.98 -4.01
CA LYS A 181 25.24 3.70 -4.58
C LYS A 181 25.72 4.91 -5.39
N LEU A 182 26.96 5.30 -5.16
CA LEU A 182 27.68 6.28 -5.98
C LEU A 182 28.18 5.57 -7.23
N THR A 183 27.58 5.84 -8.38
CA THR A 183 27.91 5.15 -9.63
C THR A 183 28.98 5.88 -10.46
N ASN A 184 29.20 7.19 -10.25
CA ASN A 184 30.22 7.96 -10.95
C ASN A 184 30.99 8.88 -9.98
N PHE A 185 32.33 8.76 -9.98
CA PHE A 185 33.23 9.61 -9.18
C PHE A 185 33.90 10.72 -9.99
N LEU A 186 33.90 10.65 -11.32
CA LEU A 186 34.86 11.41 -12.14
C LEU A 186 34.41 12.81 -12.56
N LYS A 187 33.10 13.10 -12.71
CA LYS A 187 32.64 14.45 -13.11
C LYS A 187 31.33 14.90 -12.46
N ASP A 188 30.34 14.00 -12.37
CA ASP A 188 29.07 14.28 -11.69
C ASP A 188 28.78 13.18 -10.68
N ARG A 189 28.68 13.55 -9.39
CA ARG A 189 28.22 12.62 -8.35
C ARG A 189 26.76 12.29 -8.62
N LYS A 190 26.53 11.19 -9.33
CA LYS A 190 25.19 10.63 -9.51
C LYS A 190 24.94 9.62 -8.40
N GLU A 191 24.00 9.95 -7.52
CA GLU A 191 23.46 8.98 -6.56
C GLU A 191 22.39 8.15 -7.25
N GLU A 192 22.59 6.83 -7.30
CA GLU A 192 21.56 5.91 -7.76
C GLU A 192 20.98 5.14 -6.59
N ARG A 193 19.65 5.06 -6.56
CA ARG A 193 18.92 4.25 -5.57
C ARG A 193 18.84 2.82 -6.09
N VAL A 194 19.55 1.93 -5.42
CA VAL A 194 19.57 0.49 -5.70
C VAL A 194 18.81 -0.23 -4.59
N TYR A 195 18.14 -1.33 -4.91
CA TYR A 195 17.44 -2.14 -3.91
C TYR A 195 18.24 -3.40 -3.64
N GLU A 196 18.68 -3.58 -2.39
CA GLU A 196 19.46 -4.73 -1.98
C GLU A 196 18.58 -5.72 -1.24
N LYS A 197 18.61 -6.99 -1.64
CA LYS A 197 17.90 -8.06 -0.93
C LYS A 197 18.59 -8.28 0.42
N ILE A 198 17.84 -8.11 1.50
CA ILE A 198 18.35 -8.29 2.87
C ILE A 198 17.88 -9.59 3.52
N GLY A 199 16.88 -10.25 2.94
CA GLY A 199 16.36 -11.51 3.47
C GLY A 199 15.05 -11.93 2.85
N GLU A 200 14.35 -12.81 3.56
CA GLU A 200 13.02 -13.30 3.21
C GLU A 200 12.10 -13.21 4.44
N LEU A 201 10.79 -13.08 4.19
CA LEU A 201 9.77 -13.08 5.23
C LEU A 201 9.70 -14.45 5.90
N THR A 202 9.71 -14.46 7.23
CA THR A 202 9.43 -15.65 8.03
C THR A 202 7.93 -15.79 8.27
N GLU A 203 7.50 -16.99 8.65
CA GLU A 203 6.13 -17.19 9.13
C GLU A 203 5.87 -16.31 10.35
N GLY A 204 4.73 -15.61 10.36
CA GLY A 204 4.34 -14.75 11.48
C GLY A 204 3.48 -13.57 11.08
N LYS A 205 3.34 -12.63 12.01
CA LYS A 205 2.62 -11.37 11.82
C LYS A 205 3.61 -10.23 12.01
N PHE A 206 3.68 -9.32 11.03
CA PHE A 206 4.44 -8.08 11.13
C PHE A 206 3.47 -6.92 11.33
N PHE A 207 3.57 -6.25 12.47
CA PHE A 207 2.83 -5.02 12.75
C PHE A 207 3.79 -4.02 13.39
N SER A 208 3.92 -2.85 12.77
CA SER A 208 4.68 -1.73 13.34
C SER A 208 3.90 -0.44 13.09
N PRO A 209 3.52 0.30 14.14
CA PRO A 209 2.74 1.53 14.00
C PRO A 209 3.52 2.67 13.35
N GLN A 210 4.84 2.51 13.20
CA GLN A 210 5.73 3.50 12.57
C GLN A 210 5.74 3.40 11.05
N TYR A 211 5.19 2.32 10.48
CA TYR A 211 5.17 2.08 9.06
C TYR A 211 3.76 2.24 8.48
N MET A 212 3.70 2.97 7.37
CA MET A 212 2.58 2.97 6.44
C MET A 212 2.89 2.00 5.31
N CYS A 213 1.88 1.28 4.84
CA CYS A 213 2.01 0.37 3.70
C CYS A 213 1.52 1.06 2.42
N ARG A 214 2.34 1.06 1.37
CA ARG A 214 1.90 1.35 0.00
C ARG A 214 1.90 0.07 -0.81
N PHE A 215 0.76 -0.26 -1.39
CA PHE A 215 0.61 -1.40 -2.27
C PHE A 215 0.81 -0.96 -3.72
N ILE A 216 1.64 -1.66 -4.47
CA ILE A 216 1.73 -1.51 -5.92
C ILE A 216 0.96 -2.66 -6.55
N VAL A 217 -0.16 -2.32 -7.20
CA VAL A 217 -1.07 -3.29 -7.82
C VAL A 217 -0.91 -3.19 -9.35
N LYS A 218 -0.70 -4.32 -10.03
CA LYS A 218 -0.70 -4.40 -11.50
C LYS A 218 -1.69 -5.47 -11.92
N GLY A 219 -2.76 -5.06 -12.61
CA GLY A 219 -3.90 -5.94 -12.88
C GLY A 219 -4.65 -6.26 -11.59
N GLU A 220 -4.90 -7.54 -11.32
CA GLU A 220 -5.63 -8.02 -10.14
C GLU A 220 -4.69 -8.60 -9.05
N HIS A 221 -3.41 -8.22 -9.09
CA HIS A 221 -2.37 -8.74 -8.20
C HIS A 221 -1.54 -7.64 -7.54
N ILE A 222 -1.11 -7.88 -6.30
CA ILE A 222 -0.15 -7.04 -5.60
C ILE A 222 1.24 -7.43 -6.09
N ASN A 223 1.92 -6.51 -6.77
CA ASN A 223 3.28 -6.71 -7.26
C ASN A 223 4.30 -6.52 -6.13
N SER A 224 4.06 -5.53 -5.27
CA SER A 224 4.92 -5.26 -4.12
C SER A 224 4.21 -4.50 -3.01
N ILE A 225 4.79 -4.57 -1.82
CA ILE A 225 4.38 -3.80 -0.64
C ILE A 225 5.57 -2.98 -0.18
N GLU A 226 5.43 -1.67 -0.14
CA GLU A 226 6.44 -0.77 0.42
C GLU A 226 6.07 -0.40 1.84
N LEU A 227 7.02 -0.59 2.76
CA LEU A 227 6.94 -0.09 4.14
C LEU A 227 7.62 1.27 4.19
N ILE A 228 6.82 2.28 4.51
CA ILE A 228 7.15 3.69 4.35
C ILE A 228 7.02 4.37 5.71
N ARG A 229 7.96 5.25 6.03
CA ARG A 229 7.90 6.11 7.21
C ARG A 229 8.01 7.58 6.85
N LYS A 230 7.50 8.46 7.71
CA LYS A 230 7.69 9.90 7.60
C LYS A 230 9.15 10.24 7.96
N LYS A 231 9.81 11.10 7.17
CA LYS A 231 11.22 11.48 7.41
C LYS A 231 11.40 12.22 8.74
N ASP A 232 10.45 13.06 9.11
CA ASP A 232 10.55 13.94 10.29
C ASP A 232 10.40 13.21 11.64
N GLN A 233 10.01 11.92 11.63
CA GLN A 233 10.00 11.09 12.85
C GLN A 233 11.41 10.57 13.22
N MET A 234 12.46 11.00 12.52
CA MET A 234 13.85 10.57 12.79
C MET A 234 14.57 11.31 13.92
N GLU A 235 14.00 12.35 14.52
CA GLU A 235 14.70 13.09 15.59
C GLU A 235 14.32 12.68 17.02
N MET A 236 13.37 11.75 17.21
CA MET A 236 13.13 11.20 18.54
C MET A 236 13.93 9.92 18.73
N ASN A 237 15.12 10.11 19.30
CA ASN A 237 16.01 9.12 19.90
C ASN A 237 16.50 8.00 18.97
N THR A 238 17.58 8.30 18.23
CA THR A 238 18.73 7.37 18.26
C THR A 238 19.40 7.43 19.64
N ASP A 239 18.63 7.29 20.72
CA ASP A 239 19.21 6.73 21.93
C ASP A 239 19.69 5.36 21.49
N LYS A 240 21.01 5.21 21.54
CA LYS A 240 21.74 4.00 21.25
C LYS A 240 20.86 2.80 21.56
N ILE A 241 20.51 2.02 20.54
CA ILE A 241 19.98 0.69 20.77
C ILE A 241 21.11 -0.04 21.51
N ASN A 242 21.05 -0.06 22.85
CA ASN A 242 21.90 -0.87 23.72
C ASN A 242 21.40 -2.32 23.61
N ALA A 243 21.45 -2.86 22.39
CA ALA A 243 21.32 -4.30 22.20
C ALA A 243 22.71 -4.89 22.51
N PRO A 244 22.80 -5.91 23.38
CA PRO A 244 24.04 -6.62 23.58
C PRO A 244 24.48 -7.21 22.23
N VAL A 245 25.60 -6.72 21.69
CA VAL A 245 26.18 -7.25 20.47
C VAL A 245 26.96 -8.51 20.83
N LEU A 246 26.40 -9.67 20.49
CA LEU A 246 27.11 -10.94 20.65
C LEU A 246 28.21 -11.04 19.60
N PHE A 247 29.47 -10.88 20.01
CA PHE A 247 30.64 -11.07 19.16
C PHE A 247 30.94 -12.58 18.98
N ILE A 248 30.09 -13.28 18.22
CA ILE A 248 30.14 -14.74 18.04
C ILE A 248 31.54 -15.23 17.66
N ARG A 249 32.24 -14.50 16.76
CA ARG A 249 33.62 -14.87 16.38
C ARG A 249 34.59 -14.87 17.55
N ARG A 250 34.48 -13.88 18.44
CA ARG A 250 35.34 -13.73 19.63
C ARG A 250 35.04 -14.79 20.68
N ILE A 251 33.75 -15.09 20.89
CA ILE A 251 33.29 -16.16 21.78
C ILE A 251 33.81 -17.52 21.31
N ILE A 252 33.73 -17.80 20.01
CA ILE A 252 34.20 -19.06 19.43
C ILE A 252 35.74 -19.17 19.50
N SER A 253 36.46 -18.08 19.27
CA SER A 253 37.93 -18.09 19.28
C SER A 253 38.52 -18.15 20.68
N GLU A 254 37.97 -17.39 21.64
CA GLU A 254 38.51 -17.28 23.00
C GLU A 254 37.96 -18.38 23.93
N ARG A 255 36.84 -19.03 23.56
CA ARG A 255 36.17 -20.12 24.32
C ARG A 255 35.91 -19.82 25.81
N SER A 256 35.97 -18.57 26.22
CA SER A 256 35.76 -18.17 27.59
C SER A 256 34.26 -18.06 27.86
N ILE A 257 33.77 -18.90 28.77
CA ILE A 257 32.37 -18.90 29.20
C ILE A 257 32.00 -17.59 29.92
N ASP A 258 33.00 -16.92 30.51
CA ASP A 258 32.82 -15.65 31.19
C ASP A 258 32.55 -14.50 30.19
N ILE A 259 33.11 -14.57 28.98
CA ILE A 259 32.82 -13.60 27.90
C ILE A 259 31.40 -13.77 27.40
N LEU A 260 30.94 -15.02 27.25
CA LEU A 260 29.56 -15.31 26.90
C LEU A 260 28.62 -14.81 27.99
N ARG A 261 28.92 -15.10 29.26
CA ARG A 261 28.11 -14.69 30.42
C ARG A 261 28.01 -13.16 30.54
N SER A 262 29.12 -12.44 30.45
CA SER A 262 29.17 -10.97 30.50
C SER A 262 28.51 -10.28 29.29
N SER A 263 28.37 -10.97 28.17
CA SER A 263 27.63 -10.44 27.01
C SER A 263 26.12 -10.42 27.23
N PHE A 264 25.61 -11.14 28.23
CA PHE A 264 24.19 -11.12 28.65
C PHE A 264 23.94 -10.23 29.84
N ASP A 265 24.98 -9.73 30.52
CA ASP A 265 24.82 -8.75 31.57
C ASP A 265 24.28 -7.45 30.95
N LEU A 266 23.20 -6.92 31.52
CA LEU A 266 22.67 -5.63 31.11
C LEU A 266 23.78 -4.60 31.29
N PRO A 267 24.06 -3.76 30.27
CA PRO A 267 25.06 -2.71 30.44
C PRO A 267 24.66 -1.90 31.67
N LYS A 268 25.61 -1.70 32.59
CA LYS A 268 25.39 -0.83 33.74
C LYS A 268 24.89 0.50 33.19
N VAL A 269 23.73 0.93 33.66
CA VAL A 269 23.21 2.25 33.32
C VAL A 269 24.22 3.25 33.88
N GLU A 270 25.08 3.78 33.01
CA GLU A 270 26.01 4.84 33.37
C GLU A 270 25.17 5.99 33.94
N SER A 271 25.53 6.48 35.12
CA SER A 271 24.88 7.67 35.64
C SER A 271 25.22 8.86 34.75
N PHE A 272 24.38 9.89 34.78
CA PHE A 272 24.66 11.12 34.04
C PHE A 272 26.02 11.74 34.44
N ASP A 273 26.43 11.57 35.69
CA ASP A 273 27.72 12.02 36.19
C ASP A 273 28.89 11.23 35.61
N ASP A 274 28.75 9.91 35.44
CA ASP A 274 29.76 9.06 34.79
C ASP A 274 29.95 9.47 33.31
N LEU A 275 28.85 9.77 32.62
CA LEU A 275 28.88 10.27 31.24
C LEU A 275 29.59 11.63 31.15
N LEU A 276 29.31 12.55 32.08
CA LEU A 276 29.96 13.86 32.13
C LEU A 276 31.46 13.74 32.45
N ALA A 277 31.86 12.85 33.35
CA ALA A 277 33.26 12.58 33.66
C ALA A 277 34.02 12.10 32.43
N ARG A 278 33.44 11.17 31.66
CA ARG A 278 34.06 10.62 30.46
C ARG A 278 34.25 11.67 29.36
N VAL A 279 33.26 12.55 29.16
CA VAL A 279 33.37 13.66 28.21
C VAL A 279 34.46 14.65 28.63
N ARG A 280 34.64 14.88 29.92
CA ARG A 280 35.72 15.73 30.45
C ARG A 280 37.10 15.10 30.23
N GLU A 281 37.24 13.80 30.46
CA GLU A 281 38.50 13.07 30.19
C GLU A 281 38.84 13.01 28.69
N GLU A 282 37.86 12.82 27.82
CA GLU A 282 38.06 12.85 26.36
C GLU A 282 38.47 14.24 25.86
N LYS A 283 38.02 15.32 26.52
CA LYS A 283 38.48 16.69 26.21
C LYS A 283 39.89 16.93 26.73
N ALA A 284 40.17 16.56 27.98
CA ALA A 284 41.48 16.72 28.61
C ALA A 284 42.59 15.93 27.88
N SER A 285 42.27 14.77 27.30
CA SER A 285 43.23 13.98 26.51
C SER A 285 43.47 14.53 25.09
N LYS A 286 42.58 15.38 24.56
CA LYS A 286 42.71 15.98 23.22
C LYS A 286 43.32 17.38 23.22
N GLU A 287 43.23 18.13 24.31
CA GLU A 287 43.80 19.47 24.43
C GLU A 287 45.35 19.56 24.40
N PRO A 288 46.16 18.60 24.89
CA PRO A 288 47.62 18.77 24.86
C PRO A 288 48.26 18.66 23.46
N LEU A 289 47.50 18.26 22.42
CA LEU A 289 48.00 18.17 21.05
C LEU A 289 47.88 19.48 20.26
N LEU A 290 47.07 20.44 20.72
CA LEU A 290 46.86 21.72 20.03
C LEU A 290 47.89 22.77 20.43
N SER A 291 48.41 22.75 21.67
CA SER A 291 49.44 23.70 22.11
C SER A 291 50.81 23.45 21.48
N SER A 292 51.10 22.25 20.98
CA SER A 292 52.38 21.95 20.29
C SER A 292 52.40 22.34 18.80
N LEU A 293 51.25 22.73 18.22
CA LEU A 293 51.15 23.12 16.81
C LEU A 293 51.39 24.61 16.56
N ASP A 294 51.20 25.46 17.57
CA ASP A 294 51.44 26.90 17.46
C ASP A 294 52.93 27.27 17.60
N ASP A 295 53.71 26.51 18.38
CA ASP A 295 55.17 26.72 18.50
C ASP A 295 55.98 26.37 17.23
N MET A 296 55.38 25.71 16.24
CA MET A 296 56.03 25.41 14.96
C MET A 296 55.88 26.51 13.90
N LYS A 297 55.04 27.52 14.11
CA LYS A 297 54.87 28.62 13.14
C LYS A 297 55.87 29.75 13.28
N ASP A 298 56.49 29.94 14.45
CA ASP A 298 57.41 31.06 14.69
C ASP A 298 58.89 30.77 14.35
N LYS A 299 59.23 29.56 13.86
CA LYS A 299 60.62 29.23 13.43
C LYS A 299 60.86 29.30 11.92
N LYS A 300 59.93 29.90 11.15
CA LYS A 300 60.10 30.17 9.72
C LYS A 300 59.89 31.66 9.43
N SER A 301 60.75 32.50 10.00
CA SER A 301 60.99 33.87 9.51
C SER A 301 62.44 34.25 9.72
#